data_AF-A0A847IDR9-F1
#
_entry.id   AF-A0A847IDR9-F1
#
_cell.length_a   1.000
_cell.length_b   1.000
_cell.length_c   1.000
_cell.angle_alpha   90.00
_cell.angle_beta   90.00
_cell.angle_gamma   90.00
#
_symmetry.space_group_name_H-M   'P 1'
#
loop_
_entity.id
_entity.type
_entity.pdbx_description
1 polymer ?
#
loop_
_entity_poly.entity_id
_entity_poly.type
_entity_poly.pdbx_seq_one_letter_code
_entity_poly.pdbx_strand_id
1 'polypeptide(L)'
;MSETSKDVPSDDQLAAMSRDEKVRLGTNLDGVEIIHRAERFPEPGTKAEKRAEFAVAMWFILSGVFAIAAFILFIWGDWQFRMPDEAGYWAYTFYTPLLGVSFGLSILSFGFGVVQITKRFIPAEISVQDRHDGGSSEVDKQTIVAELDDTLQTSTLPRRKMIIGSAVFGLGALSVAGGVAALGGFIKNPWAEGPDSPLWGSGWAPSRNAVKGETVFLRRDTGNPYQVALVRPEDLDAGAMETVFPWRVSDGYGENEESRHKLLAGLRAVSNPVMLIRLRPEDGERVIKRAGQESFNYGDYYAYTKVCSHLGCPTSLYEQRTNRILCPCHQSQFDALEYGKAIFGPAARALAQLPITVNNQGYMVANPQENGGNFLEPVGPAFWERKS
;
A
#
# COMPACT_ATOMS: atom_id res chain seq x y z
N MET A 1 -34.31 -44.35 -1.30
CA MET A 1 -34.30 -44.79 -2.71
C MET A 1 -35.17 -43.82 -3.48
N SER A 2 -34.57 -42.85 -4.19
CA SER A 2 -35.35 -42.01 -5.09
C SER A 2 -35.97 -42.92 -6.15
N GLU A 3 -37.29 -42.84 -6.32
CA GLU A 3 -37.97 -43.45 -7.47
C GLU A 3 -37.53 -42.72 -8.75
N THR A 4 -36.32 -43.02 -9.19
CA THR A 4 -35.86 -42.75 -10.54
C THR A 4 -34.98 -43.93 -10.90
N SER A 5 -35.63 -45.08 -11.14
CA SER A 5 -35.17 -45.95 -12.22
C SER A 5 -35.20 -45.06 -13.45
N LYS A 6 -34.12 -44.31 -13.69
CA LYS A 6 -33.91 -43.64 -14.95
C LYS A 6 -33.95 -44.79 -15.95
N ASP A 7 -34.97 -44.85 -16.80
CA ASP A 7 -35.15 -45.97 -17.74
C ASP A 7 -33.98 -45.94 -18.73
N VAL A 8 -32.90 -46.64 -18.36
CA VAL A 8 -31.69 -46.74 -19.18
C VAL A 8 -31.96 -47.83 -20.20
N PRO A 9 -31.97 -47.51 -21.51
CA PRO A 9 -32.18 -48.51 -22.55
C PRO A 9 -31.05 -49.53 -22.58
N SER A 10 -31.31 -50.73 -23.13
CA SER A 10 -30.28 -51.76 -23.28
C SER A 10 -29.18 -51.33 -24.26
N ASP A 11 -28.00 -51.95 -24.18
CA ASP A 11 -26.86 -51.62 -25.06
C ASP A 11 -27.23 -51.72 -26.56
N ASP A 12 -28.02 -52.73 -26.94
CA ASP A 12 -28.49 -52.91 -28.32
C ASP A 12 -29.46 -51.80 -28.75
N GLN A 13 -30.34 -51.35 -27.84
CA GLN A 13 -31.24 -50.22 -28.08
C GLN A 13 -30.47 -48.91 -28.22
N LEU A 14 -29.49 -48.68 -27.35
CA LEU A 14 -28.61 -47.52 -27.40
C LEU A 14 -27.78 -47.52 -28.70
N ALA A 15 -27.30 -48.68 -29.16
CA ALA A 15 -26.57 -48.79 -30.42
C ALA A 15 -27.43 -48.41 -31.64
N ALA A 16 -28.72 -48.76 -31.61
CA ALA A 16 -29.67 -48.48 -32.68
C ALA A 16 -30.17 -47.02 -32.73
N MET A 17 -30.04 -46.25 -31.65
CA MET A 17 -30.47 -44.84 -31.59
C MET A 17 -29.61 -43.92 -32.45
N SER A 18 -30.25 -42.94 -33.08
CA SER A 18 -29.60 -41.82 -33.74
C SER A 18 -28.87 -40.90 -32.74
N ARG A 19 -28.01 -40.03 -33.25
CA ARG A 19 -27.29 -39.04 -32.41
C ARG A 19 -28.25 -38.15 -31.62
N ASP A 20 -29.31 -37.66 -32.27
CA ASP A 20 -30.21 -36.69 -31.64
C ASP A 20 -31.11 -37.36 -30.59
N GLU A 21 -31.48 -38.62 -30.78
CA GLU A 21 -32.15 -39.44 -29.76
C GLU A 21 -31.25 -39.67 -28.55
N LYS A 22 -29.95 -39.93 -28.76
CA LYS A 22 -28.97 -40.05 -27.67
C LYS A 22 -28.79 -38.75 -26.90
N VAL A 23 -28.78 -37.61 -27.59
CA VAL A 23 -28.72 -36.29 -26.94
C VAL A 23 -29.93 -36.06 -26.05
N ARG A 24 -31.14 -36.33 -26.56
CA ARG A 24 -32.38 -36.22 -25.77
C ARG A 24 -32.40 -37.16 -24.57
N LEU A 25 -31.97 -38.41 -24.76
CA LEU A 25 -31.85 -39.35 -23.66
C LEU A 25 -30.90 -38.81 -22.58
N GLY A 26 -29.70 -38.39 -22.97
CA GLY A 26 -28.71 -37.86 -22.04
C GLY A 26 -29.21 -36.66 -21.23
N THR A 27 -29.87 -35.69 -21.88
CA THR A 27 -30.43 -34.53 -21.17
C THR A 27 -31.56 -34.95 -20.22
N ASN A 28 -32.46 -35.83 -20.67
CA ASN A 28 -33.59 -36.28 -19.85
C ASN A 28 -33.14 -37.07 -18.62
N LEU A 29 -32.06 -37.85 -18.72
CA LEU A 29 -31.46 -38.54 -17.59
C LEU A 29 -31.05 -37.54 -16.49
N ASP A 30 -30.65 -36.32 -16.82
CA ASP A 30 -30.25 -35.29 -15.86
C ASP A 30 -31.37 -34.30 -15.50
N GLY A 31 -32.63 -34.65 -15.83
CA GLY A 31 -33.78 -33.77 -15.61
C GLY A 31 -33.76 -32.51 -16.49
N VAL A 32 -33.04 -32.54 -17.61
CA VAL A 32 -32.93 -31.45 -18.58
C VAL A 32 -33.80 -31.78 -19.81
N GLU A 33 -34.82 -30.97 -20.06
CA GLU A 33 -35.66 -31.07 -21.25
C GLU A 33 -35.31 -29.95 -22.24
N ILE A 34 -34.96 -30.31 -23.49
CA ILE A 34 -34.74 -29.36 -24.58
C ILE A 34 -36.09 -29.04 -25.23
N ILE A 35 -36.68 -27.89 -24.90
CA ILE A 35 -37.99 -27.43 -25.41
C ILE A 35 -37.89 -26.95 -26.86
N HIS A 36 -36.83 -26.19 -27.15
CA HIS A 36 -36.65 -25.58 -28.46
C HIS A 36 -35.17 -25.61 -28.82
N ARG A 37 -34.86 -26.11 -30.03
CA ARG A 37 -33.54 -25.98 -30.65
C ARG A 37 -33.76 -25.74 -32.14
N ALA A 38 -33.42 -24.55 -32.61
CA ALA A 38 -33.54 -24.19 -34.02
C ALA A 38 -32.20 -23.76 -34.61
N GLU A 39 -31.91 -24.27 -35.80
CA GLU A 39 -30.77 -23.82 -36.59
C GLU A 39 -30.92 -22.34 -36.97
N ARG A 40 -29.80 -21.62 -36.98
CA ARG A 40 -29.79 -20.18 -37.32
C ARG A 40 -29.98 -19.94 -38.81
N PHE A 41 -29.49 -20.86 -39.65
CA PHE A 41 -29.59 -20.82 -41.11
C PHE A 41 -30.09 -22.19 -41.61
N PRO A 42 -31.41 -22.39 -41.72
CA PRO A 42 -31.98 -23.69 -42.13
C PRO A 42 -31.70 -24.05 -43.60
N GLU A 43 -31.50 -23.03 -44.45
CA GLU A 43 -31.15 -23.22 -45.86
C GLU A 43 -29.64 -23.07 -46.05
N PRO A 44 -28.93 -24.11 -46.52
CA PRO A 44 -27.49 -24.03 -46.75
C PRO A 44 -27.13 -23.09 -47.91
N GLY A 45 -26.03 -22.34 -47.74
CA GLY A 45 -25.39 -21.58 -48.81
C GLY A 45 -26.05 -20.23 -49.13
N THR A 46 -26.92 -19.74 -48.26
CA THR A 46 -27.60 -18.45 -48.47
C THR A 46 -26.62 -17.28 -48.46
N LYS A 47 -26.98 -16.18 -49.14
CA LYS A 47 -26.17 -14.95 -49.10
C LYS A 47 -26.08 -14.35 -47.70
N ALA A 48 -27.11 -14.55 -46.87
CA ALA A 48 -27.14 -14.07 -45.49
C ALA A 48 -26.16 -14.85 -44.61
N GLU A 49 -26.12 -16.18 -44.73
CA GLU A 49 -25.18 -17.06 -44.04
C GLU A 49 -23.73 -16.69 -44.38
N LYS A 50 -23.39 -16.57 -45.66
CA LYS A 50 -22.04 -16.17 -46.11
C LYS A 50 -21.61 -14.79 -45.58
N ARG A 51 -22.54 -13.83 -45.47
CA ARG A 51 -22.24 -12.51 -44.85
C ARG A 51 -22.01 -12.63 -43.35
N ALA A 52 -22.76 -13.49 -42.66
CA ALA A 52 -22.56 -13.75 -41.24
C ALA A 52 -21.22 -14.44 -40.97
N GLU A 53 -20.85 -15.39 -41.82
CA GLU A 53 -19.56 -16.09 -41.79
C GLU A 53 -18.41 -15.09 -41.95
N PHE A 54 -18.47 -14.26 -42.98
CA PHE A 54 -17.47 -13.22 -43.21
C PHE A 54 -17.36 -12.23 -42.04
N ALA A 55 -18.49 -11.80 -41.47
CA ALA A 55 -18.50 -10.89 -40.33
C ALA A 55 -17.82 -11.48 -39.08
N VAL A 56 -17.99 -12.78 -38.84
CA VAL A 56 -17.28 -13.51 -37.77
C VAL A 56 -15.81 -13.64 -38.10
N ALA A 57 -15.48 -14.10 -39.31
CA ALA A 57 -14.09 -14.27 -39.76
C ALA A 57 -13.28 -12.98 -39.67
N MET A 58 -13.89 -11.83 -40.01
CA MET A 58 -13.26 -10.52 -39.90
C MET A 58 -12.75 -10.21 -38.47
N TRP A 59 -13.50 -10.58 -37.43
CA TRP A 59 -13.06 -10.37 -36.04
C TRP A 59 -11.84 -11.22 -35.67
N PHE A 60 -11.77 -12.46 -36.14
CA PHE A 60 -10.60 -13.31 -35.94
C PHE A 60 -9.39 -12.85 -36.76
N ILE A 61 -9.61 -12.35 -37.99
CA ILE A 61 -8.56 -11.74 -38.80
C ILE A 61 -8.02 -10.49 -38.09
N LEU A 62 -8.88 -9.60 -37.62
CA LEU A 62 -8.47 -8.41 -36.85
C LEU A 62 -7.69 -8.81 -35.59
N SER A 63 -8.15 -9.83 -34.87
CA SER A 63 -7.41 -10.37 -33.71
C SER A 63 -5.99 -10.79 -34.09
N GLY A 64 -5.83 -11.58 -35.15
CA GLY A 64 -4.52 -12.01 -35.65
C GLY A 64 -3.63 -10.84 -36.09
N VAL A 65 -4.18 -9.86 -36.81
CA VAL A 65 -3.45 -8.66 -37.24
C VAL A 65 -2.94 -7.87 -36.04
N PHE A 66 -3.79 -7.63 -35.04
CA PHE A 66 -3.38 -6.93 -33.83
C PHE A 66 -2.40 -7.73 -32.97
N ALA A 67 -2.52 -9.06 -32.92
CA ALA A 67 -1.54 -9.93 -32.25
C ALA A 67 -0.16 -9.84 -32.92
N ILE A 68 -0.12 -9.87 -34.24
CA ILE A 68 1.11 -9.71 -35.02
C ILE A 68 1.69 -8.30 -34.80
N ALA A 69 0.86 -7.25 -34.81
CA ALA A 69 1.31 -5.90 -34.52
C ALA A 69 1.91 -5.80 -33.10
N ALA A 70 1.27 -6.39 -32.10
CA ALA A 70 1.78 -6.44 -30.72
C ALA A 70 3.11 -7.20 -30.65
N PHE A 71 3.23 -8.34 -31.34
CA PHE A 71 4.48 -9.10 -31.42
C PHE A 71 5.60 -8.29 -32.07
N ILE A 72 5.32 -7.60 -33.19
CA ILE A 72 6.30 -6.76 -33.87
C ILE A 72 6.75 -5.61 -32.96
N LEU A 73 5.80 -4.91 -32.33
CA LEU A 73 6.10 -3.85 -31.38
C LEU A 73 6.92 -4.37 -30.20
N PHE A 74 6.60 -5.55 -29.67
CA PHE A 74 7.33 -6.13 -28.55
C PHE A 74 8.79 -6.44 -28.90
N ILE A 75 9.07 -7.02 -30.07
CA ILE A 75 10.42 -7.42 -30.48
C ILE A 75 11.25 -6.24 -31.02
N TRP A 76 10.65 -5.36 -31.81
CA TRP A 76 11.37 -4.30 -32.55
C TRP A 76 11.00 -2.88 -32.14
N GLY A 77 10.16 -2.69 -31.12
CA GLY A 77 9.79 -1.37 -30.64
C GLY A 77 10.88 -0.71 -29.79
N ASP A 78 10.88 0.63 -29.77
CA ASP A 78 11.81 1.45 -28.99
C ASP A 78 11.44 1.48 -27.50
N TRP A 79 11.77 0.42 -26.75
CA TRP A 79 11.42 0.31 -25.32
C TRP A 79 12.40 0.99 -24.36
N GLN A 80 13.58 1.38 -24.84
CA GLN A 80 14.63 2.00 -24.03
C GLN A 80 14.27 3.44 -23.67
N PHE A 81 14.43 3.82 -22.39
CA PHE A 81 14.17 5.18 -21.92
C PHE A 81 14.99 6.20 -22.72
N ARG A 82 14.32 7.27 -23.17
CA ARG A 82 14.93 8.41 -23.86
C ARG A 82 14.44 9.71 -23.27
N MET A 83 15.33 10.69 -23.20
CA MET A 83 15.00 12.04 -22.74
C MET A 83 14.21 12.81 -23.82
N PRO A 84 13.42 13.84 -23.46
CA PRO A 84 12.61 14.60 -24.41
C PRO A 84 13.36 15.25 -25.58
N ASP A 85 14.64 15.55 -25.39
CA ASP A 85 15.54 16.16 -26.37
C ASP A 85 16.32 15.15 -27.23
N GLU A 86 16.22 13.85 -26.91
CA GLU A 86 16.90 12.79 -27.66
C GLU A 86 16.09 12.34 -28.88
N ALA A 87 16.81 12.00 -29.96
CA ALA A 87 16.19 11.39 -31.13
C ALA A 87 15.47 10.09 -30.73
N GLY A 88 14.24 9.88 -31.24
CA GLY A 88 13.43 8.70 -30.92
C GLY A 88 12.62 8.78 -29.62
N TYR A 89 12.62 9.93 -28.92
CA TYR A 89 11.76 10.16 -27.75
C TYR A 89 10.28 9.79 -27.98
N TRP A 90 9.73 10.19 -29.13
CA TRP A 90 8.34 9.89 -29.47
C TRP A 90 8.09 8.39 -29.70
N ALA A 91 9.04 7.68 -30.30
CA ALA A 91 8.93 6.24 -30.49
C ALA A 91 8.91 5.50 -29.15
N TYR A 92 9.75 5.94 -28.19
CA TYR A 92 9.73 5.46 -26.81
C TYR A 92 8.42 5.80 -26.09
N THR A 93 7.97 7.05 -26.17
CA THR A 93 6.75 7.53 -25.51
C THR A 93 5.52 6.74 -25.95
N PHE A 94 5.43 6.39 -27.23
CA PHE A 94 4.31 5.62 -27.78
C PHE A 94 4.48 4.10 -27.71
N TYR A 95 5.66 3.58 -27.36
CA TYR A 95 5.91 2.14 -27.27
C TYR A 95 4.88 1.44 -26.37
N THR A 96 4.77 1.85 -25.11
CA THR A 96 3.87 1.20 -24.14
C THR A 96 2.40 1.36 -24.51
N PRO A 97 1.90 2.56 -24.89
CA PRO A 97 0.53 2.71 -25.39
C PRO A 97 0.22 1.84 -26.61
N LEU A 98 1.10 1.79 -27.60
CA LEU A 98 0.88 1.02 -28.83
C LEU A 98 0.89 -0.48 -28.55
N LEU A 99 1.77 -0.96 -27.67
CA LEU A 99 1.78 -2.35 -27.22
C LEU A 99 0.47 -2.71 -26.50
N GLY A 100 0.00 -1.84 -25.60
CA GLY A 100 -1.26 -2.03 -24.89
C GLY A 100 -2.48 -2.05 -25.83
N VAL A 101 -2.55 -1.11 -26.78
CA VAL A 101 -3.65 -1.03 -27.76
C VAL A 101 -3.64 -2.24 -28.69
N SER A 102 -2.50 -2.62 -29.25
CA SER A 102 -2.42 -3.78 -30.14
C SER A 102 -2.74 -5.09 -29.41
N PHE A 103 -2.19 -5.30 -28.22
CA PHE A 103 -2.50 -6.50 -27.43
C PHE A 103 -3.97 -6.53 -26.98
N GLY A 104 -4.49 -5.41 -26.48
CA GLY A 104 -5.88 -5.29 -26.04
C GLY A 104 -6.88 -5.50 -27.18
N LEU A 105 -6.65 -4.89 -28.34
CA LEU A 105 -7.50 -5.05 -29.52
C LEU A 105 -7.45 -6.46 -30.10
N SER A 106 -6.32 -7.17 -29.95
CA SER A 106 -6.22 -8.58 -30.33
C SER A 106 -7.20 -9.45 -29.56
N ILE A 107 -7.14 -9.38 -28.22
CA ILE A 107 -8.01 -10.18 -27.34
C ILE A 107 -9.47 -9.74 -27.48
N LEU A 108 -9.72 -8.43 -27.54
CA LEU A 108 -11.07 -7.89 -27.68
C LEU A 108 -11.73 -8.35 -28.98
N SER A 109 -10.99 -8.30 -30.11
CA SER A 109 -11.48 -8.78 -31.39
C SER A 109 -11.73 -10.28 -31.37
N PHE A 110 -10.87 -11.07 -30.71
CA PHE A 110 -11.09 -12.51 -30.52
C PHE A 110 -12.39 -12.77 -29.74
N GLY A 111 -12.59 -12.07 -28.62
CA GLY A 111 -13.80 -12.16 -27.80
C GLY A 111 -15.06 -11.81 -28.59
N PHE A 112 -15.03 -10.74 -29.40
CA PHE A 112 -16.14 -10.41 -30.30
C PHE A 112 -16.39 -11.51 -31.34
N GLY A 113 -15.35 -12.11 -31.90
CA GLY A 113 -15.46 -13.25 -32.82
C GLY A 113 -16.21 -14.42 -32.19
N VAL A 114 -15.81 -14.84 -30.97
CA VAL A 114 -16.46 -15.93 -30.23
C VAL A 114 -17.93 -15.62 -29.93
N VAL A 115 -18.23 -14.41 -29.44
CA VAL A 115 -19.63 -14.00 -29.16
C VAL A 115 -20.47 -13.99 -30.44
N GLN A 116 -19.91 -13.56 -31.58
CA GLN A 116 -20.62 -13.56 -32.85
C GLN A 116 -20.87 -14.98 -33.37
N ILE A 117 -19.96 -15.94 -33.14
CA ILE A 117 -20.25 -17.37 -33.40
C ILE A 117 -21.48 -17.81 -32.61
N THR A 118 -21.52 -17.54 -31.30
CA THR A 118 -22.65 -17.92 -30.45
C THR A 118 -23.95 -17.27 -30.91
N LYS A 119 -23.92 -15.99 -31.29
CA LYS A 119 -25.12 -15.27 -31.69
C LYS A 119 -25.63 -15.63 -33.09
N ARG A 120 -24.74 -16.01 -34.03
CA ARG A 120 -25.08 -16.20 -35.44
C ARG A 120 -25.12 -17.64 -35.91
N PHE A 121 -24.34 -18.54 -35.31
CA PHE A 121 -24.19 -19.92 -35.79
C PHE A 121 -24.60 -20.97 -34.78
N ILE A 122 -24.35 -20.75 -33.48
CA ILE A 122 -24.82 -21.70 -32.47
C ILE A 122 -26.36 -21.67 -32.43
N PRO A 123 -27.03 -22.83 -32.56
CA PRO A 123 -28.49 -22.93 -32.50
C PRO A 123 -29.03 -22.29 -31.22
N ALA A 124 -30.13 -21.55 -31.35
CA ALA A 124 -30.82 -21.06 -30.17
C ALA A 124 -31.47 -22.25 -29.47
N GLU A 125 -31.02 -22.54 -28.25
CA GLU A 125 -31.55 -23.61 -27.44
C GLU A 125 -32.22 -23.05 -26.19
N ILE A 126 -33.44 -23.51 -25.93
CA ILE A 126 -34.15 -23.30 -24.67
C ILE A 126 -34.27 -24.68 -24.01
N SER A 127 -33.54 -24.84 -22.92
CA SER A 127 -33.54 -26.05 -22.11
C SER A 127 -34.02 -25.71 -20.71
N VAL A 128 -34.96 -26.50 -20.19
CA VAL A 128 -35.47 -26.39 -18.83
C VAL A 128 -34.88 -27.54 -18.04
N GLN A 129 -34.23 -27.21 -16.93
CA GLN A 129 -33.71 -28.21 -16.01
C GLN A 129 -34.49 -28.14 -14.71
N ASP A 130 -34.98 -29.30 -14.25
CA ASP A 130 -35.58 -29.42 -12.93
C ASP A 130 -34.53 -29.15 -11.87
N ARG A 131 -34.71 -28.05 -11.12
CA ARG A 131 -33.76 -27.66 -10.08
C ARG A 131 -34.08 -28.43 -8.80
N HIS A 132 -33.15 -29.26 -8.35
CA HIS A 132 -33.27 -30.00 -7.09
C HIS A 132 -32.88 -29.13 -5.87
N ASP A 133 -33.52 -27.97 -5.70
CA ASP A 133 -33.20 -27.00 -4.62
C ASP A 133 -33.88 -27.26 -3.28
N GLY A 134 -34.54 -28.40 -3.14
CA GLY A 134 -35.02 -28.84 -1.83
C GLY A 134 -33.86 -29.21 -0.92
N GLY A 135 -34.13 -29.32 0.37
CA GLY A 135 -33.25 -30.13 1.22
C GLY A 135 -33.25 -31.58 0.70
N SER A 136 -32.21 -32.34 1.05
CA SER A 136 -32.15 -33.78 0.75
C SER A 136 -33.43 -34.49 1.20
N SER A 137 -33.74 -35.62 0.56
CA SER A 137 -34.92 -36.40 0.93
C SER A 137 -34.88 -36.77 2.41
N GLU A 138 -36.05 -36.97 3.02
CA GLU A 138 -36.11 -37.34 4.43
C GLU A 138 -35.38 -38.65 4.71
N VAL A 139 -35.40 -39.58 3.73
CA VAL A 139 -34.61 -40.81 3.80
C VAL A 139 -33.12 -40.49 3.89
N ASP A 140 -32.58 -39.67 2.98
CA ASP A 140 -31.14 -39.36 2.98
C ASP A 140 -30.70 -38.62 4.25
N LYS A 141 -31.55 -37.70 4.75
CA LYS A 141 -31.30 -37.00 6.03
C LYS A 141 -31.28 -37.96 7.21
N GLN A 142 -32.25 -38.86 7.29
CA GLN A 142 -32.32 -39.81 8.40
C GLN A 142 -31.21 -40.85 8.33
N THR A 143 -30.88 -41.35 7.15
CA THR A 143 -29.79 -42.32 6.99
C THR A 143 -28.43 -41.70 7.27
N ILE A 144 -28.14 -40.47 6.80
CA ILE A 144 -26.85 -39.83 7.07
C ILE A 144 -26.69 -39.50 8.57
N VAL A 145 -27.75 -39.06 9.23
CA VAL A 145 -27.74 -38.82 10.69
C VAL A 145 -27.52 -40.14 11.44
N ALA A 146 -28.19 -41.22 11.03
CA ALA A 146 -28.02 -42.53 11.63
C ALA A 146 -26.61 -43.09 11.43
N GLU A 147 -26.02 -42.94 10.24
CA GLU A 147 -24.63 -43.36 9.96
C GLU A 147 -23.62 -42.56 10.80
N LEU A 148 -23.82 -41.25 10.98
CA LEU A 148 -22.98 -40.40 11.83
C LEU A 148 -23.10 -40.77 13.32
N ASP A 149 -24.32 -40.99 13.82
CA ASP A 149 -24.54 -41.42 15.21
C ASP A 149 -24.01 -42.83 15.44
N ASP A 150 -24.27 -43.78 14.54
CA ASP A 150 -23.72 -45.14 14.62
C ASP A 150 -22.19 -45.12 14.67
N THR A 151 -21.55 -44.34 13.80
CA THR A 151 -20.08 -44.15 13.83
C THR A 151 -19.62 -43.59 15.18
N LEU A 152 -20.34 -42.60 15.74
CA LEU A 152 -20.01 -42.03 17.04
C LEU A 152 -20.17 -43.05 18.19
N GLN A 153 -21.25 -43.84 18.20
CA GLN A 153 -21.52 -44.82 19.24
C GLN A 153 -20.59 -46.04 19.15
N THR A 154 -20.45 -46.61 17.95
CA THR A 154 -19.60 -47.78 17.68
C THR A 154 -18.12 -47.50 17.88
N SER A 155 -17.67 -46.26 17.66
CA SER A 155 -16.30 -45.82 18.03
C SER A 155 -16.05 -45.91 19.54
N THR A 156 -17.12 -45.94 20.36
CA THR A 156 -17.09 -45.91 21.82
C THR A 156 -16.39 -44.69 22.43
N LEU A 157 -16.10 -43.66 21.64
CA LEU A 157 -15.42 -42.44 22.09
C LEU A 157 -16.20 -41.66 23.15
N PRO A 158 -17.54 -41.50 23.09
CA PRO A 158 -18.28 -40.68 24.06
C PRO A 158 -18.09 -41.08 25.53
N ARG A 159 -17.84 -42.37 25.82
CA ARG A 159 -17.58 -42.90 27.17
C ARG A 159 -16.10 -42.82 27.61
N ARG A 160 -15.17 -42.50 26.70
CA ARG A 160 -13.73 -42.43 26.97
C ARG A 160 -13.31 -40.99 27.31
N LYS A 161 -13.83 -40.47 28.42
CA LYS A 161 -13.66 -39.05 28.84
C LYS A 161 -12.20 -38.62 28.95
N MET A 162 -11.31 -39.52 29.38
CA MET A 162 -9.87 -39.22 29.46
C MET A 162 -9.22 -39.01 28.09
N ILE A 163 -9.63 -39.77 27.06
CA ILE A 163 -9.11 -39.62 25.69
C ILE A 163 -9.60 -38.31 25.08
N ILE A 164 -10.88 -37.98 25.26
CA ILE A 164 -11.44 -36.71 24.78
C ILE A 164 -10.75 -35.53 25.50
N GLY A 165 -10.64 -35.60 26.83
CA GLY A 165 -10.02 -34.54 27.62
C GLY A 165 -8.55 -34.31 27.25
N SER A 166 -7.77 -35.39 27.07
CA SER A 166 -6.37 -35.26 26.66
C SER A 166 -6.21 -34.77 25.21
N ALA A 167 -7.10 -35.17 24.29
CA ALA A 167 -7.11 -34.67 22.92
C ALA A 167 -7.44 -33.18 22.86
N VAL A 168 -8.45 -32.72 23.61
CA VAL A 168 -8.80 -31.29 23.70
C VAL A 168 -7.65 -30.49 24.31
N PHE A 169 -7.04 -30.98 25.39
CA PHE A 169 -5.86 -30.34 25.96
C PHE A 169 -4.70 -30.29 24.97
N GLY A 170 -4.40 -31.41 24.30
CA GLY A 170 -3.31 -31.49 23.32
C GLY A 170 -3.50 -30.54 22.15
N LEU A 171 -4.70 -30.52 21.55
CA LEU A 171 -5.05 -29.59 20.48
C LEU A 171 -5.04 -28.13 20.96
N GLY A 172 -5.54 -27.86 22.16
CA GLY A 172 -5.53 -26.52 22.76
C GLY A 172 -4.11 -26.02 22.99
N ALA A 173 -3.26 -26.84 23.61
CA ALA A 173 -1.86 -26.52 23.85
C ALA A 173 -1.08 -26.31 22.54
N LEU A 174 -1.27 -27.18 21.55
CA LEU A 174 -0.67 -27.02 20.22
C LEU A 174 -1.15 -25.75 19.53
N SER A 175 -2.43 -25.43 19.61
CA SER A 175 -3.01 -24.23 18.99
C SER A 175 -2.48 -22.96 19.64
N VAL A 176 -2.40 -22.91 20.97
CA VAL A 176 -1.85 -21.76 21.70
C VAL A 176 -0.36 -21.62 21.42
N ALA A 177 0.43 -22.70 21.52
CA ALA A 177 1.86 -22.66 21.25
C ALA A 177 2.15 -22.28 19.80
N GLY A 178 1.42 -22.88 18.85
CA GLY A 178 1.51 -22.56 17.43
C GLY A 178 1.11 -21.12 17.13
N GLY A 179 0.03 -20.62 17.74
CA GLY A 179 -0.42 -19.23 17.60
C GLY A 179 0.58 -18.23 18.17
N VAL A 180 1.14 -18.49 19.36
CA VAL A 180 2.19 -17.66 19.97
C VAL A 180 3.46 -17.72 19.14
N ALA A 181 3.87 -18.88 18.62
CA ALA A 181 5.04 -18.99 17.76
C ALA A 181 4.84 -18.24 16.43
N ALA A 182 3.65 -18.32 15.84
CA ALA A 182 3.32 -17.64 14.59
C ALA A 182 3.24 -16.11 14.74
N LEU A 183 2.68 -15.61 15.85
CA LEU A 183 2.43 -14.18 16.06
C LEU A 183 3.50 -13.48 16.90
N GLY A 184 4.13 -14.19 17.83
CA GLY A 184 5.07 -13.63 18.80
C GLY A 184 6.28 -12.97 18.17
N GLY A 185 6.72 -13.43 16.99
CA GLY A 185 7.79 -12.79 16.22
C GLY A 185 7.45 -11.37 15.74
N PHE A 186 6.16 -11.06 15.53
CA PHE A 186 5.67 -9.75 15.07
C PHE A 186 5.39 -8.77 16.22
N ILE A 187 5.20 -9.26 17.45
CA ILE A 187 4.97 -8.42 18.62
C ILE A 187 6.33 -7.90 19.12
N LYS A 188 6.59 -6.60 18.94
CA LYS A 188 7.82 -5.94 19.40
C LYS A 188 7.56 -5.13 20.67
N ASN A 189 8.57 -5.00 21.52
CA ASN A 189 8.55 -4.07 22.63
C ASN A 189 9.00 -2.68 22.13
N PRO A 190 8.09 -1.69 21.98
CA PRO A 190 8.47 -0.35 21.51
C PRO A 190 9.33 0.42 22.52
N TRP A 191 9.43 -0.07 23.76
CA TRP A 191 10.14 0.56 24.87
C TRP A 191 11.41 -0.21 25.29
N ALA A 192 11.94 -1.07 24.42
CA ALA A 192 13.10 -1.91 24.72
C ALA A 192 14.37 -1.11 25.09
N GLU A 193 14.49 0.12 24.60
CA GLU A 193 15.61 1.03 24.87
C GLU A 193 15.31 2.04 25.99
N GLY A 194 14.19 1.88 26.72
CA GLY A 194 13.82 2.76 27.82
C GLY A 194 13.72 4.23 27.40
N PRO A 195 14.42 5.17 28.09
CA PRO A 195 14.43 6.60 27.73
C PRO A 195 14.93 6.92 26.32
N ASP A 196 15.75 6.05 25.73
CA ASP A 196 16.32 6.24 24.40
C ASP A 196 15.46 5.61 23.29
N SER A 197 14.29 5.06 23.65
CA SER A 197 13.39 4.44 22.67
C SER A 197 13.02 5.39 21.54
N PRO A 198 12.75 4.88 20.32
CA PRO A 198 12.64 5.69 19.10
C PRO A 198 11.63 6.84 19.17
N LEU A 199 10.57 6.73 19.98
CA LEU A 199 9.54 7.76 20.13
C LEU A 199 9.88 8.84 21.17
N TRP A 200 10.80 8.57 22.11
CA TRP A 200 11.20 9.52 23.15
C TRP A 200 12.42 10.34 22.74
N GLY A 201 13.39 9.71 22.09
CA GLY A 201 14.61 10.37 21.63
C GLY A 201 14.50 10.92 20.22
N SER A 202 15.28 11.94 19.90
CA SER A 202 15.47 12.44 18.53
C SER A 202 16.95 12.38 18.16
N GLY A 203 17.31 12.60 16.89
CA GLY A 203 18.70 12.76 16.47
C GLY A 203 19.38 14.00 17.05
N TRP A 204 18.66 14.87 17.76
CA TRP A 204 19.20 15.99 18.52
C TRP A 204 19.54 15.64 19.98
N ALA A 205 19.11 14.47 20.46
CA ALA A 205 19.35 14.05 21.83
C ALA A 205 20.84 13.73 22.09
N PRO A 206 21.45 14.30 23.15
CA PRO A 206 22.83 13.99 23.52
C PRO A 206 23.08 12.54 23.86
N SER A 207 22.07 11.81 24.35
CA SER A 207 22.16 10.38 24.64
C SER A 207 22.45 9.53 23.39
N ARG A 208 22.13 10.06 22.19
CA ARG A 208 22.43 9.42 20.91
C ARG A 208 23.79 9.83 20.32
N ASN A 209 24.56 10.68 20.99
CA ASN A 209 25.89 11.06 20.53
C ASN A 209 26.88 9.91 20.78
N ALA A 210 27.71 9.59 19.79
CA ALA A 210 28.81 8.64 19.97
C ALA A 210 29.84 9.15 21.00
N VAL A 211 30.05 10.48 21.03
CA VAL A 211 30.94 11.15 21.96
C VAL A 211 30.12 11.98 22.96
N LYS A 212 30.33 11.73 24.25
CA LYS A 212 29.60 12.42 25.32
C LYS A 212 29.93 13.92 25.33
N GLY A 213 28.89 14.75 25.31
CA GLY A 213 29.02 16.21 25.31
C GLY A 213 29.43 16.82 23.96
N GLU A 214 29.40 16.03 22.88
CA GLU A 214 29.67 16.54 21.54
C GLU A 214 28.62 17.56 21.09
N THR A 215 29.09 18.59 20.39
CA THR A 215 28.23 19.64 19.81
C THR A 215 27.44 19.09 18.64
N VAL A 216 26.13 19.36 18.63
CA VAL A 216 25.26 19.05 17.49
C VAL A 216 25.06 20.31 16.66
N PHE A 217 25.61 20.31 15.45
CA PHE A 217 25.53 21.43 14.53
C PHE A 217 24.24 21.38 13.71
N LEU A 218 23.78 22.56 13.29
CA LEU A 218 22.72 22.68 12.30
C LEU A 218 23.35 22.57 10.91
N ARG A 219 23.12 21.43 10.26
CA ARG A 219 23.57 21.13 8.88
C ARG A 219 22.41 21.35 7.91
N ARG A 220 22.68 22.02 6.79
CA ARG A 220 21.74 22.10 5.64
C ARG A 220 21.89 20.92 4.69
N ASP A 221 20.84 20.62 3.94
CA ASP A 221 20.89 19.66 2.83
C ASP A 221 21.24 20.39 1.52
N THR A 222 22.37 20.03 0.90
CA THR A 222 22.82 20.61 -0.38
C THR A 222 22.23 19.89 -1.59
N GLY A 223 21.37 18.88 -1.39
CA GLY A 223 20.93 17.94 -2.41
C GLY A 223 21.89 16.77 -2.62
N ASN A 224 23.10 16.83 -2.03
CA ASN A 224 24.03 15.72 -1.95
C ASN A 224 24.15 15.26 -0.48
N PRO A 225 23.63 14.07 -0.11
CA PRO A 225 23.58 13.62 1.28
C PRO A 225 24.96 13.37 1.89
N TYR A 226 26.02 13.29 1.08
CA TYR A 226 27.39 13.06 1.52
C TYR A 226 28.21 14.34 1.67
N GLN A 227 27.62 15.50 1.34
CA GLN A 227 28.27 16.79 1.53
C GLN A 227 27.79 17.44 2.83
N VAL A 228 28.71 17.78 3.71
CA VAL A 228 28.41 18.52 4.95
C VAL A 228 28.53 20.02 4.68
N ALA A 229 27.44 20.74 4.89
CA ALA A 229 27.41 22.19 4.88
C ALA A 229 26.73 22.68 6.17
N LEU A 230 27.47 23.43 6.97
CA LEU A 230 26.99 23.96 8.26
C LEU A 230 26.38 25.33 8.05
N VAL A 231 25.41 25.68 8.90
CA VAL A 231 24.69 26.95 8.82
C VAL A 231 25.33 27.99 9.75
N ARG A 232 25.54 29.20 9.25
CA ARG A 232 25.86 30.40 10.04
C ARG A 232 24.66 31.34 10.09
N PRO A 233 24.54 32.22 11.10
CA PRO A 233 23.47 33.20 11.14
C PRO A 233 23.37 34.03 9.84
N GLU A 234 24.50 34.52 9.32
CA GLU A 234 24.54 35.36 8.11
C GLU A 234 24.04 34.67 6.83
N ASP A 235 23.89 33.34 6.82
CA ASP A 235 23.44 32.61 5.64
C ASP A 235 21.93 32.71 5.37
N LEU A 236 21.13 33.17 6.34
CA LEU A 236 19.67 33.19 6.26
C LEU A 236 19.15 34.62 6.33
N ASP A 237 18.45 35.08 5.29
CA ASP A 237 17.84 36.42 5.25
C ASP A 237 16.68 36.60 6.23
N ALA A 238 16.33 37.84 6.56
CA ALA A 238 15.17 38.14 7.41
C ALA A 238 13.87 37.67 6.76
N GLY A 239 13.06 36.91 7.50
CA GLY A 239 11.84 36.27 7.00
C GLY A 239 12.08 34.95 6.26
N ALA A 240 13.32 34.48 6.12
CA ALA A 240 13.61 33.21 5.45
C ALA A 240 13.48 32.00 6.39
N MET A 241 13.31 30.83 5.77
CA MET A 241 13.22 29.52 6.41
C MET A 241 14.15 28.55 5.68
N GLU A 242 14.93 27.79 6.43
CA GLU A 242 15.77 26.71 5.91
C GLU A 242 15.52 25.42 6.71
N THR A 243 15.63 24.26 6.05
CA THR A 243 15.57 22.98 6.76
C THR A 243 16.97 22.56 7.18
N VAL A 244 17.12 22.31 8.48
CA VAL A 244 18.38 21.87 9.09
C VAL A 244 18.23 20.50 9.75
N PHE A 245 19.35 19.80 9.85
CA PHE A 245 19.48 18.45 10.38
C PHE A 245 20.63 18.42 11.40
N PRO A 246 20.58 17.49 12.38
CA PRO A 246 21.67 17.33 13.32
C PRO A 246 22.88 16.74 12.61
N TRP A 247 24.05 17.33 12.82
CA TRP A 247 25.33 16.77 12.41
C TRP A 247 26.34 16.85 13.56
N ARG A 248 27.15 15.82 13.70
CA ARG A 248 28.22 15.70 14.69
C ARG A 248 29.56 15.54 13.97
N VAL A 249 30.64 15.96 14.61
CA VAL A 249 31.99 15.76 14.05
C VAL A 249 32.30 14.26 13.93
N SER A 250 31.81 13.46 14.88
CA SER A 250 31.91 12.00 14.87
C SER A 250 31.10 11.29 13.76
N ASP A 251 30.18 12.01 13.08
CA ASP A 251 29.50 11.50 11.88
C ASP A 251 30.42 11.55 10.65
N GLY A 252 31.49 12.36 10.68
CA GLY A 252 32.43 12.57 9.58
C GLY A 252 31.87 13.43 8.44
N TYR A 253 32.62 13.47 7.35
CA TYR A 253 32.39 14.30 6.15
C TYR A 253 32.16 13.45 4.89
N GLY A 254 31.83 12.17 5.04
CA GLY A 254 31.59 11.24 3.94
C GLY A 254 32.86 10.60 3.37
N GLU A 255 33.98 10.70 4.08
CA GLU A 255 35.29 10.19 3.69
C GLU A 255 35.38 8.66 3.61
N ASN A 256 34.51 7.94 4.33
CA ASN A 256 34.44 6.49 4.35
C ASN A 256 32.98 6.01 4.40
N GLU A 257 32.78 4.69 4.23
CA GLU A 257 31.43 4.10 4.18
C GLU A 257 30.64 4.31 5.48
N GLU A 258 31.29 4.20 6.64
CA GLU A 258 30.67 4.42 7.94
C GLU A 258 30.13 5.86 8.06
N SER A 259 30.95 6.85 7.72
CA SER A 259 30.55 8.25 7.71
C SER A 259 29.40 8.49 6.73
N ARG A 260 29.47 7.93 5.51
CA ARG A 260 28.38 8.03 4.53
C ARG A 260 27.07 7.45 5.06
N HIS A 261 27.12 6.34 5.79
CA HIS A 261 25.95 5.76 6.44
C HIS A 261 25.39 6.66 7.55
N LYS A 262 26.24 7.23 8.41
CA LYS A 262 25.80 8.17 9.46
C LYS A 262 25.17 9.44 8.87
N LEU A 263 25.80 10.05 7.87
CA LEU A 263 25.27 11.23 7.18
C LEU A 263 23.89 10.96 6.57
N LEU A 264 23.73 9.80 5.94
CA LEU A 264 22.45 9.39 5.35
C LEU A 264 21.38 9.12 6.41
N ALA A 265 21.75 8.44 7.50
CA ALA A 265 20.85 8.17 8.62
C ALA A 265 20.38 9.46 9.30
N GLY A 266 21.28 10.43 9.49
CA GLY A 266 20.97 11.75 10.05
C GLY A 266 19.95 12.54 9.22
N LEU A 267 20.07 12.49 7.89
CA LEU A 267 19.14 13.16 6.98
C LEU A 267 17.79 12.44 6.85
N ARG A 268 17.77 11.10 6.97
CA ARG A 268 16.55 10.29 6.76
C ARG A 268 15.76 10.00 8.03
N ALA A 269 16.34 10.20 9.20
CA ALA A 269 15.64 9.96 10.46
C ALA A 269 14.45 10.92 10.62
N VAL A 270 13.27 10.35 10.85
CA VAL A 270 11.98 11.06 10.79
C VAL A 270 11.89 12.24 11.74
N SER A 271 12.53 12.17 12.91
CA SER A 271 12.49 13.20 13.96
C SER A 271 13.46 14.35 13.76
N ASN A 272 14.36 14.26 12.78
CA ASN A 272 15.52 15.14 12.66
C ASN A 272 15.27 16.47 11.96
N PRO A 273 14.43 16.57 10.91
CA PRO A 273 14.29 17.83 10.18
C PRO A 273 13.69 18.93 11.06
N VAL A 274 14.35 20.07 11.09
CA VAL A 274 13.95 21.27 11.82
C VAL A 274 13.89 22.44 10.85
N MET A 275 12.88 23.27 10.98
CA MET A 275 12.81 24.56 10.29
C MET A 275 13.55 25.57 11.12
N LEU A 276 14.69 26.05 10.63
CA LEU A 276 15.35 27.24 11.13
C LEU A 276 14.70 28.45 10.45
N ILE A 277 13.98 29.25 11.22
CA ILE A 277 13.26 30.43 10.77
C ILE A 277 13.99 31.66 11.33
N ARG A 278 14.41 32.58 10.47
CA ARG A 278 14.84 33.91 10.91
C ARG A 278 13.66 34.85 10.74
N LEU A 279 13.07 35.29 11.85
CA LEU A 279 12.02 36.30 11.81
C LEU A 279 12.59 37.65 11.36
N ARG A 280 11.73 38.51 10.82
CA ARG A 280 12.08 39.92 10.66
C ARG A 280 12.15 40.56 12.05
N PRO A 281 13.04 41.53 12.31
CA PRO A 281 13.17 42.15 13.63
C PRO A 281 11.84 42.65 14.20
N GLU A 282 11.01 43.30 13.39
CA GLU A 282 9.68 43.80 13.77
C GLU A 282 8.66 42.70 14.07
N ASP A 283 8.87 41.48 13.55
CA ASP A 283 8.08 40.31 13.88
C ASP A 283 8.58 39.67 15.18
N GLY A 284 9.90 39.65 15.39
CA GLY A 284 10.56 39.14 16.60
C GLY A 284 10.08 39.83 17.87
N GLU A 285 9.83 41.14 17.81
CA GLU A 285 9.28 41.93 18.94
C GLU A 285 7.88 41.48 19.37
N ARG A 286 7.12 40.82 18.49
CA ARG A 286 5.73 40.38 18.73
C ARG A 286 5.63 38.93 19.17
N VAL A 287 6.76 38.23 19.31
CA VAL A 287 6.78 36.80 19.63
C VAL A 287 6.30 36.54 21.05
N ILE A 288 5.35 35.63 21.16
CA ILE A 288 4.92 35.01 22.42
C ILE A 288 5.72 33.73 22.60
N LYS A 289 6.58 33.70 23.61
CA LYS A 289 7.38 32.51 23.95
C LYS A 289 6.56 31.54 24.81
N ARG A 290 6.87 30.25 24.69
CA ARG A 290 6.24 29.20 25.49
C ARG A 290 6.84 29.14 26.89
N ALA A 291 6.00 28.86 27.88
CA ALA A 291 6.44 28.60 29.24
C ALA A 291 7.47 27.44 29.28
N GLY A 292 8.63 27.68 29.89
CA GLY A 292 9.73 26.72 29.99
C GLY A 292 10.58 26.56 28.72
N GLN A 293 10.40 27.43 27.71
CA GLN A 293 11.18 27.46 26.46
C GLN A 293 11.57 28.91 26.08
N GLU A 294 11.65 29.82 27.06
CA GLU A 294 11.83 31.25 26.85
C GLU A 294 13.22 31.62 26.30
N SER A 295 14.21 30.76 26.50
CA SER A 295 15.62 30.93 26.07
C SER A 295 15.99 30.08 24.85
N PHE A 296 15.02 29.45 24.18
CA PHE A 296 15.30 28.50 23.10
C PHE A 296 15.69 29.17 21.77
N ASN A 297 15.41 30.45 21.60
CA ASN A 297 15.79 31.22 20.41
C ASN A 297 17.16 31.89 20.57
N TYR A 298 17.84 32.13 19.45
CA TYR A 298 19.04 32.96 19.39
C TYR A 298 18.71 34.21 18.57
N GLY A 299 18.66 35.40 19.17
CA GLY A 299 18.20 36.61 18.47
C GLY A 299 16.84 36.40 17.80
N ASP A 300 16.74 36.73 16.51
CA ASP A 300 15.51 36.54 15.70
C ASP A 300 15.38 35.11 15.13
N TYR A 301 16.23 34.17 15.52
CA TYR A 301 16.22 32.80 15.00
C TYR A 301 15.43 31.85 15.89
N TYR A 302 14.44 31.18 15.30
CA TYR A 302 13.58 30.21 15.95
C TYR A 302 13.66 28.89 15.20
N ALA A 303 13.80 27.79 15.94
CA ALA A 303 13.94 26.46 15.37
C ALA A 303 12.76 25.58 15.80
N TYR A 304 11.87 25.23 14.89
CA TYR A 304 10.73 24.34 15.16
C TYR A 304 10.91 23.02 14.40
N THR A 305 10.53 21.90 15.00
CA THR A 305 10.50 20.64 14.26
C THR A 305 9.62 20.76 13.02
N LYS A 306 10.10 20.20 11.91
CA LYS A 306 9.31 20.09 10.68
C LYS A 306 8.22 19.03 10.82
N VAL A 307 8.31 18.13 11.79
CA VAL A 307 7.38 17.01 11.96
C VAL A 307 6.07 17.49 12.59
N CYS A 308 4.98 17.46 11.82
CA CYS A 308 3.67 17.89 12.28
C CYS A 308 3.21 17.12 13.53
N SER A 309 2.69 17.84 14.53
CA SER A 309 2.17 17.27 15.78
C SER A 309 0.86 16.47 15.61
N HIS A 310 0.25 16.46 14.42
CA HIS A 310 -0.91 15.62 14.12
C HIS A 310 -0.48 14.20 13.72
N LEU A 311 -0.13 14.01 12.43
CA LEU A 311 0.21 12.70 11.84
C LEU A 311 1.62 12.66 11.22
N GLY A 312 2.50 13.61 11.57
CA GLY A 312 3.94 13.49 11.32
C GLY A 312 4.42 13.93 9.96
N CYS A 313 3.53 14.42 9.08
CA CYS A 313 3.95 15.01 7.81
C CYS A 313 4.94 16.18 8.02
N PRO A 314 5.97 16.31 7.16
CA PRO A 314 6.84 17.47 7.15
C PRO A 314 6.06 18.76 6.79
N THR A 315 6.06 19.73 7.69
CA THR A 315 5.44 21.05 7.57
C THR A 315 6.31 21.99 6.74
N SER A 316 6.56 21.62 5.48
CA SER A 316 7.55 22.29 4.62
C SER A 316 7.13 23.64 4.06
N LEU A 317 5.85 24.01 4.14
CA LEU A 317 5.35 25.24 3.55
C LEU A 317 5.41 26.36 4.59
N TYR A 318 6.08 27.46 4.26
CA TYR A 318 6.19 28.63 5.15
C TYR A 318 5.76 29.89 4.44
N GLU A 319 4.77 30.58 5.00
CA GLU A 319 4.27 31.84 4.49
C GLU A 319 4.99 32.99 5.19
N GLN A 320 6.05 33.49 4.55
CA GLN A 320 6.95 34.52 5.11
C GLN A 320 6.23 35.79 5.54
N ARG A 321 5.16 36.19 4.84
CA ARG A 321 4.44 37.43 5.14
C ARG A 321 3.73 37.40 6.49
N THR A 322 3.13 36.26 6.83
CA THR A 322 2.30 36.08 8.04
C THR A 322 2.94 35.16 9.08
N ASN A 323 4.17 34.69 8.84
CA ASN A 323 4.92 33.77 9.70
C ASN A 323 4.14 32.49 10.04
N ARG A 324 3.44 31.92 9.04
CA ARG A 324 2.68 30.67 9.21
C ARG A 324 3.45 29.50 8.67
N ILE A 325 3.43 28.41 9.43
CA ILE A 325 3.95 27.11 9.05
C ILE A 325 2.76 26.24 8.65
N LEU A 326 2.76 25.70 7.43
CA LEU A 326 1.64 24.95 6.87
C LEU A 326 2.02 23.49 6.61
N CYS A 327 1.17 22.58 7.06
CA CYS A 327 1.25 21.15 6.78
C CYS A 327 0.52 20.84 5.45
N PRO A 328 1.21 20.31 4.42
CA PRO A 328 0.57 20.06 3.11
C PRO A 328 -0.43 18.90 3.13
N CYS A 329 -0.37 18.01 4.14
CA CYS A 329 -1.21 16.82 4.19
C CYS A 329 -2.67 17.11 4.59
N HIS A 330 -2.86 17.82 5.70
CA HIS A 330 -4.19 18.08 6.28
C HIS A 330 -4.37 19.54 6.69
N GLN A 331 -3.51 20.42 6.16
CA GLN A 331 -3.62 21.87 6.24
C GLN A 331 -3.57 22.46 7.66
N SER A 332 -3.04 21.72 8.64
CA SER A 332 -2.72 22.30 9.94
C SER A 332 -1.81 23.51 9.75
N GLN A 333 -2.17 24.63 10.35
CA GLN A 333 -1.38 25.85 10.33
C GLN A 333 -0.87 26.13 11.75
N PHE A 334 0.42 26.45 11.85
CA PHE A 334 1.07 26.81 13.09
C PHE A 334 1.59 28.24 13.01
N ASP A 335 1.39 29.00 14.08
CA ASP A 335 1.87 30.38 14.18
C ASP A 335 3.30 30.40 14.71
N ALA A 336 4.26 30.81 13.88
CA ALA A 336 5.65 30.91 14.31
C ALA A 336 5.90 32.07 15.30
N LEU A 337 4.96 33.04 15.41
CA LEU A 337 5.03 34.10 16.41
C LEU A 337 4.44 33.69 17.76
N GLU A 338 3.64 32.61 17.82
CA GLU A 338 3.10 32.07 19.08
C GLU A 338 3.62 30.64 19.29
N TYR A 339 4.92 30.49 19.56
CA TYR A 339 5.62 29.24 19.90
C TYR A 339 5.31 28.01 19.01
N GLY A 340 4.94 28.21 17.74
CA GLY A 340 4.54 27.13 16.84
C GLY A 340 3.19 26.51 17.22
N LYS A 341 2.30 27.26 17.87
CA LYS A 341 0.95 26.85 18.26
C LYS A 341 0.09 26.60 17.03
N ALA A 342 -0.69 25.51 17.07
CA ALA A 342 -1.68 25.24 16.04
C ALA A 342 -2.83 26.25 16.11
N ILE A 343 -3.07 26.96 15.01
CA ILE A 343 -4.15 27.97 14.88
C ILE A 343 -5.27 27.52 13.93
N PHE A 344 -5.03 26.46 13.14
CA PHE A 344 -6.01 25.90 12.21
C PHE A 344 -5.71 24.41 11.93
N GLY A 345 -6.72 23.69 11.46
CA GLY A 345 -6.62 22.28 11.07
C GLY A 345 -6.65 21.31 12.24
N PRO A 346 -6.41 20.01 12.00
CA PRO A 346 -6.60 18.94 12.99
C PRO A 346 -5.47 18.81 14.01
N ALA A 347 -4.40 19.62 13.92
CA ALA A 347 -3.33 19.56 14.90
C ALA A 347 -3.78 20.25 16.20
N ALA A 348 -3.68 19.55 17.33
CA ALA A 348 -4.11 20.06 18.64
C ALA A 348 -2.94 20.52 19.53
N ARG A 349 -1.69 20.41 19.06
CA ARG A 349 -0.48 20.70 19.85
C ARG A 349 0.48 21.58 19.07
N ALA A 350 1.26 22.38 19.78
CA ALA A 350 2.34 23.15 19.19
C ALA A 350 3.43 22.24 18.58
N LEU A 351 4.22 22.80 17.67
CA LEU A 351 5.46 22.18 17.23
C LEU A 351 6.51 22.26 18.34
N ALA A 352 7.32 21.21 18.48
CA ALA A 352 8.43 21.23 19.43
C ALA A 352 9.50 22.23 18.97
N GLN A 353 9.91 23.13 19.86
CA GLN A 353 10.98 24.10 19.61
C GLN A 353 12.34 23.50 20.01
N LEU A 354 13.32 23.57 19.11
CA LEU A 354 14.71 23.17 19.37
C LEU A 354 15.45 24.38 19.96
N PRO A 355 16.15 24.23 21.10
CA PRO A 355 16.99 25.30 21.61
C PRO A 355 18.25 25.46 20.75
N ILE A 356 18.56 26.69 20.32
CA ILE A 356 19.69 26.98 19.43
C ILE A 356 20.60 28.08 19.99
N THR A 357 21.86 28.08 19.55
CA THR A 357 22.83 29.13 19.85
C THR A 357 23.92 29.18 18.76
N VAL A 358 24.85 30.12 18.86
CA VAL A 358 26.03 30.22 17.99
C VAL A 358 27.26 29.81 18.78
N ASN A 359 28.07 28.91 18.20
CA ASN A 359 29.31 28.49 18.82
C ASN A 359 30.44 29.52 18.64
N ASN A 360 31.60 29.28 19.26
CA ASN A 360 32.77 30.15 19.17
C ASN A 360 33.38 30.28 17.75
N GLN A 361 32.97 29.43 16.81
CA GLN A 361 33.41 29.46 15.40
C GLN A 361 32.41 30.19 14.49
N GLY A 362 31.27 30.65 15.03
CA GLY A 362 30.23 31.36 14.27
C GLY A 362 29.18 30.45 13.62
N TYR A 363 29.16 29.15 13.93
CA TYR A 363 28.15 28.22 13.40
C TYR A 363 26.95 28.09 14.33
N MET A 364 25.78 27.87 13.73
CA MET A 364 24.54 27.54 14.43
C MET A 364 24.62 26.11 14.98
N VAL A 365 24.33 25.96 16.27
CA VAL A 365 24.35 24.69 17.00
C VAL A 365 23.12 24.56 17.89
N ALA A 366 22.74 23.32 18.22
CA ALA A 366 21.76 23.11 19.28
C ALA A 366 22.36 23.54 20.62
N ASN A 367 21.61 24.26 21.45
CA ASN A 367 22.13 24.86 22.67
C ASN A 367 22.26 23.80 23.78
N PRO A 368 23.49 23.39 24.16
CA PRO A 368 23.69 22.34 25.16
C PRO A 368 23.28 22.76 26.58
N GLN A 369 23.12 24.07 26.84
CA GLN A 369 22.69 24.59 28.15
C GLN A 369 21.20 24.37 28.40
N GLU A 370 20.42 24.20 27.32
CA GLU A 370 18.96 24.03 27.37
C GLU A 370 18.62 22.60 27.03
N ASN A 371 18.25 21.80 28.05
CA ASN A 371 17.90 20.38 27.89
C ASN A 371 18.96 19.57 27.08
N GLY A 372 20.23 19.92 27.23
CA GLY A 372 21.34 19.29 26.51
C GLY A 372 21.36 19.55 25.00
N GLY A 373 20.54 20.45 24.47
CA GLY A 373 20.40 20.68 23.02
C GLY A 373 19.31 19.83 22.36
N ASN A 374 18.45 19.16 23.14
CA ASN A 374 17.30 18.41 22.64
C ASN A 374 15.99 19.14 22.88
N PHE A 375 14.94 18.74 22.16
CA PHE A 375 13.57 19.14 22.45
C PHE A 375 13.14 18.73 23.86
N LEU A 376 12.37 19.59 24.53
CA LEU A 376 11.72 19.25 25.80
C LEU A 376 10.62 18.20 25.60
N GLU A 377 9.95 18.25 24.46
CA GLU A 377 8.84 17.37 24.11
C GLU A 377 9.26 16.32 23.08
N PRO A 378 8.64 15.13 23.07
CA PRO A 378 8.80 14.19 21.97
C PRO A 378 8.36 14.83 20.65
N VAL A 379 9.09 14.57 19.58
CA VAL A 379 8.84 15.17 18.26
C VAL A 379 7.68 14.45 17.55
N GLY A 380 6.79 15.22 16.93
CA GLY A 380 5.75 14.69 16.02
C GLY A 380 4.43 14.25 16.68
N PRO A 381 3.76 13.24 16.10
CA PRO A 381 2.45 12.74 16.53
C PRO A 381 2.38 12.31 17.99
N ALA A 382 1.16 12.23 18.50
CA ALA A 382 0.94 11.71 19.84
C ALA A 382 0.99 10.18 19.81
N PHE A 383 1.43 9.60 20.92
CA PHE A 383 1.34 8.19 21.21
C PHE A 383 0.80 8.03 22.64
N TRP A 384 0.32 6.84 22.99
CA TRP A 384 -0.50 6.64 24.19
C TRP A 384 0.21 7.03 25.50
N GLU A 385 1.52 6.79 25.58
CA GLU A 385 2.34 7.06 26.76
C GLU A 385 2.87 8.50 26.82
N ARG A 386 2.63 9.33 25.79
CA ARG A 386 3.15 10.70 25.70
C ARG A 386 2.60 11.58 26.83
N LYS A 387 3.48 12.33 27.50
CA LYS A 387 3.10 13.43 28.40
C LYS A 387 2.99 14.75 27.65
N SER A 388 1.99 15.57 28.00
CA SER A 388 1.67 16.87 27.37
C SER A 388 1.94 18.05 28.28
#